data_AF-A0AAD5P0X8-F1
#
_entry.id   AF-A0AAD5P0X8-F1
#
_cell.length_a   1.000
_cell.length_b   1.000
_cell.length_c   1.000
_cell.angle_alpha   90.00
_cell.angle_beta   90.00
_cell.angle_gamma   90.00
#
_symmetry.space_group_name_H-M   'P 1'
#
loop_
_entity.id
_entity.type
_entity.pdbx_description
1 polymer ?
#
loop_
_entity_poly.entity_id
_entity_poly.type
_entity_poly.pdbx_seq_one_letter_code
_entity_poly.pdbx_strand_id
1 'polypeptide(L)'
;MASNNPGLKRTESIADTMPEALKKSRYHMKRCFAKYIEKGRRTLKLHQLMDETAEAIDDVTERNQVLEGLLGYILCSTQLVIPPNVAFSVRPNPGSWEFVKVNSDDLTVDPITTTDYLKFKEMDYEENWPIRQNLTSSQNSLKSAMV
;
A
#
# COMPACT_ATOMS: atom_id res chain seq x y z
N MET A 1 -24.46 19.20 17.57
CA MET A 1 -23.44 19.56 16.57
C MET A 1 -23.13 18.29 15.79
N ALA A 2 -23.52 18.23 14.52
CA ALA A 2 -23.34 17.03 13.71
C ALA A 2 -21.84 16.86 13.39
N SER A 3 -21.26 15.75 13.84
CA SER A 3 -19.89 15.37 13.52
C SER A 3 -19.80 15.10 12.03
N ASN A 4 -19.13 15.99 11.31
CA ASN A 4 -18.91 15.88 9.87
C ASN A 4 -17.77 14.88 9.63
N ASN A 5 -18.05 13.59 9.87
CA ASN A 5 -17.17 12.53 9.38
C ASN A 5 -17.18 12.62 7.85
N PRO A 6 -16.03 12.74 7.17
CA PRO A 6 -15.95 12.54 5.73
C PRO A 6 -16.06 11.03 5.46
N GLY A 7 -17.17 10.42 5.88
CA GLY A 7 -17.58 9.13 5.36
C GLY A 7 -17.76 9.33 3.86
N LEU A 8 -16.95 8.62 3.08
CA LEU A 8 -17.01 8.57 1.63
C LEU A 8 -18.49 8.57 1.22
N LYS A 9 -18.96 9.66 0.60
CA LYS A 9 -20.36 9.75 0.18
C LYS A 9 -20.63 8.55 -0.71
N ARG A 10 -21.76 7.88 -0.49
CA ARG A 10 -22.22 6.58 -0.99
C ARG A 10 -22.11 6.32 -2.51
N THR A 11 -21.52 7.23 -3.29
CA THR A 11 -21.65 7.29 -4.75
C THR A 11 -20.33 7.47 -5.49
N GLU A 12 -19.21 7.79 -4.83
CA GLU A 12 -17.94 8.08 -5.51
C GLU A 12 -16.94 6.94 -5.30
N SER A 13 -16.48 6.33 -6.41
CA SER A 13 -15.46 5.28 -6.42
C SER A 13 -14.12 5.81 -5.92
N ILE A 14 -13.30 4.95 -5.31
CA ILE A 14 -11.93 5.28 -4.94
C ILE A 14 -11.11 5.64 -6.18
N ALA A 15 -11.35 4.97 -7.31
CA ALA A 15 -10.66 5.29 -8.56
C ALA A 15 -10.95 6.72 -9.07
N ASP A 16 -12.11 7.28 -8.73
CA ASP A 16 -12.50 8.64 -9.16
C ASP A 16 -12.01 9.71 -8.18
N THR A 17 -12.01 9.40 -6.88
CA THR A 17 -11.67 10.37 -5.81
C THR A 17 -10.18 10.42 -5.50
N MET A 18 -9.47 9.31 -5.66
CA MET A 18 -8.04 9.21 -5.36
C MET A 18 -7.18 10.13 -6.25
N PRO A 19 -7.37 10.22 -7.59
CA PRO A 19 -6.61 11.13 -8.43
C PRO A 19 -6.68 12.59 -7.96
N GLU A 20 -7.88 13.05 -7.59
CA GLU A 20 -8.10 14.43 -7.11
C GLU A 20 -7.43 14.67 -5.75
N ALA A 21 -7.44 13.67 -4.87
CA ALA A 21 -6.72 13.73 -3.60
C ALA A 21 -5.20 13.76 -3.81
N LEU A 22 -4.67 12.90 -4.70
CA LEU A 22 -3.25 12.84 -5.04
C LEU A 22 -2.76 14.17 -5.66
N LYS A 23 -3.59 14.83 -6.48
CA LYS A 23 -3.26 16.15 -7.06
C LYS A 23 -3.03 17.22 -5.98
N LYS A 24 -3.82 17.22 -4.91
CA LYS A 24 -3.72 18.20 -3.80
C LYS A 24 -2.41 18.07 -3.01
N SER A 25 -1.88 16.86 -2.90
CA SER A 25 -0.64 16.57 -2.14
C SER A 25 0.42 15.90 -3.02
N ARG A 26 0.49 16.31 -4.31
CA ARG A 26 1.29 15.64 -5.35
C ARG A 26 2.74 15.43 -4.95
N TYR A 27 3.37 16.49 -4.42
CA TYR A 27 4.77 16.45 -4.01
C TYR A 27 5.02 15.39 -2.93
N HIS A 28 4.21 15.40 -1.87
CA HIS A 28 4.33 14.45 -0.77
C HIS A 28 4.07 13.01 -1.23
N MET A 29 3.05 12.80 -2.08
CA MET A 29 2.69 11.46 -2.54
C MET A 29 3.76 10.83 -3.43
N LYS A 30 4.38 11.63 -4.31
CA LYS A 30 5.55 11.18 -5.07
C LYS A 30 6.68 10.74 -4.14
N ARG A 31 7.00 11.56 -3.13
CA ARG A 31 8.08 11.26 -2.18
C ARG A 31 7.76 10.03 -1.32
N CYS A 32 6.51 9.86 -0.89
CA CYS A 32 6.06 8.68 -0.16
C CYS A 32 6.18 7.41 -1.01
N PHE A 33 5.63 7.40 -2.24
CA PHE A 33 5.67 6.20 -3.09
C PHE A 33 7.08 5.85 -3.56
N ALA A 34 7.92 6.85 -3.83
CA ALA A 34 9.33 6.63 -4.09
C ALA A 34 10.02 5.92 -2.91
N LYS A 35 9.78 6.35 -1.67
CA LYS A 35 10.28 5.68 -0.46
C LYS A 35 9.76 4.25 -0.32
N TYR A 36 8.47 4.03 -0.57
CA TYR A 36 7.87 2.69 -0.47
C TYR A 36 8.54 1.71 -1.43
N ILE A 37 8.84 2.18 -2.66
CA ILE A 37 9.57 1.39 -3.67
C ILE A 37 11.04 1.21 -3.29
N GLU A 38 11.72 2.26 -2.84
CA GLU A 38 13.15 2.24 -2.45
C GLU A 38 13.42 1.23 -1.33
N LYS A 39 12.54 1.17 -0.31
CA LYS A 39 12.68 0.22 0.80
C LYS A 39 12.52 -1.24 0.35
N GLY A 40 11.99 -1.49 -0.87
CA GLY A 40 11.87 -2.81 -1.47
C GLY A 40 10.87 -3.74 -0.76
N ARG A 41 10.08 -3.22 0.20
CA ARG A 41 9.08 -4.01 0.93
C ARG A 41 7.85 -4.17 0.05
N ARG A 42 7.59 -5.39 -0.40
CA ARG A 42 6.39 -5.70 -1.19
C ARG A 42 5.10 -5.41 -0.43
N THR A 43 4.98 -5.80 0.83
CA THR A 43 3.82 -5.43 1.67
C THR A 43 4.24 -4.49 2.79
N LEU A 44 3.55 -3.36 2.94
CA LEU A 44 3.77 -2.40 4.03
C LEU A 44 2.73 -2.59 5.14
N LYS A 45 3.20 -2.81 6.36
CA LYS A 45 2.33 -2.79 7.56
C LYS A 45 2.05 -1.34 7.96
N LEU A 46 0.92 -1.10 8.65
CA LEU A 46 0.49 0.24 9.06
C LEU A 46 1.58 1.05 9.78
N HIS A 47 2.30 0.48 10.75
CA HIS A 47 3.37 1.22 11.45
C HIS A 47 4.50 1.61 10.50
N GLN A 48 4.92 0.69 9.63
CA GLN A 48 5.96 0.96 8.63
C GLN A 48 5.54 2.08 7.71
N LEU A 49 4.28 2.06 7.26
CA LEU A 49 3.72 3.13 6.44
C LEU A 49 3.77 4.48 7.16
N MET A 50 3.38 4.52 8.44
CA MET A 50 3.42 5.75 9.22
C MET A 50 4.85 6.26 9.36
N ASP A 51 5.82 5.38 9.60
CA ASP A 51 7.24 5.73 9.67
C ASP A 51 7.72 6.30 8.35
N GLU A 52 7.46 5.61 7.23
CA GLU A 52 7.90 6.07 5.91
C GLU A 52 7.23 7.39 5.49
N THR A 53 5.95 7.60 5.86
CA THR A 53 5.24 8.86 5.64
C THR A 53 5.84 9.99 6.48
N ALA A 54 6.18 9.70 7.74
CA ALA A 54 6.81 10.66 8.64
C ALA A 54 8.22 11.05 8.17
N GLU A 55 8.98 10.14 7.57
CA GLU A 55 10.25 10.47 6.96
C GLU A 55 10.12 11.13 5.56
N ALA A 56 8.98 10.96 4.88
CA ALA A 56 8.75 11.56 3.56
C ALA A 56 8.27 13.01 3.65
N ILE A 57 7.60 13.37 4.74
CA ILE A 57 7.01 14.69 4.96
C ILE A 57 7.58 15.26 6.26
N ASP A 58 8.57 16.15 6.11
CA ASP A 58 9.31 16.72 7.24
C ASP A 58 8.45 17.70 8.06
N ASP A 59 7.56 18.46 7.39
CA ASP A 59 6.65 19.39 8.06
C ASP A 59 5.48 18.66 8.72
N VAL A 60 5.32 18.87 10.03
CA VAL A 60 4.28 18.20 10.84
C VAL A 60 2.87 18.65 10.44
N THR A 61 2.70 19.91 10.04
CA THR A 61 1.40 20.47 9.64
C THR A 61 0.95 19.88 8.31
N GLU A 62 1.84 19.85 7.32
CA GLU A 62 1.58 19.24 6.00
C GLU A 62 1.33 17.74 6.14
N ARG A 63 2.10 17.06 6.99
CA ARG A 63 1.91 15.63 7.27
C ARG A 63 0.54 15.36 7.89
N ASN A 64 0.15 16.14 8.90
CA ASN A 64 -1.16 16.00 9.53
C ASN A 64 -2.28 16.28 8.52
N GLN A 65 -2.13 17.30 7.67
CA GLN A 65 -3.10 17.60 6.62
C GLN A 65 -3.30 16.43 5.63
N VAL A 66 -2.22 15.73 5.27
CA VAL A 66 -2.29 14.54 4.42
C VAL A 66 -2.99 13.38 5.15
N LEU A 67 -2.62 13.13 6.41
CA LEU A 67 -3.10 12.00 7.21
C LEU A 67 -4.55 12.17 7.71
N GLU A 68 -5.02 13.39 7.93
CA GLU A 68 -6.40 13.67 8.34
C GLU A 68 -7.38 13.65 7.15
N GLY A 69 -6.86 13.66 5.93
CA GLY A 69 -7.65 13.69 4.69
C GLY A 69 -7.99 12.30 4.12
N LEU A 70 -8.58 12.33 2.91
CA LEU A 70 -8.87 11.11 2.13
C LEU A 70 -7.61 10.28 1.85
N LEU A 71 -6.46 10.94 1.67
CA LEU A 71 -5.19 10.25 1.48
C LEU A 71 -4.80 9.46 2.72
N GLY A 72 -4.93 10.00 3.93
CA GLY A 72 -4.68 9.24 5.15
C GLY A 72 -5.55 8.00 5.25
N TYR A 73 -6.83 8.08 4.89
CA TYR A 73 -7.73 6.93 4.82
C TYR A 73 -7.25 5.87 3.80
N ILE A 74 -6.92 6.28 2.57
CA ILE A 74 -6.45 5.37 1.52
C ILE A 74 -5.09 4.77 1.86
N LEU A 75 -4.16 5.60 2.38
CA LEU A 75 -2.84 5.16 2.80
C LEU A 75 -2.96 4.15 3.95
N CYS A 76 -3.81 4.37 4.95
CA CYS A 76 -3.99 3.39 6.03
C CYS A 76 -4.63 2.06 5.57
N SER A 77 -5.05 1.94 4.31
CA SER A 77 -5.57 0.70 3.74
C SER A 77 -4.45 -0.32 3.47
N THR A 78 -4.81 -1.53 3.04
CA THR A 78 -3.81 -2.56 2.72
C THR A 78 -3.08 -2.18 1.43
N GLN A 79 -1.76 -2.18 1.46
CA GLN A 79 -0.92 -1.79 0.33
C GLN A 79 0.02 -2.91 -0.11
N LEU A 80 0.27 -2.96 -1.41
CA LEU A 80 1.20 -3.87 -2.06
C LEU A 80 2.06 -3.08 -3.07
N VAL A 81 3.36 -3.02 -2.84
CA VAL A 81 4.36 -2.36 -3.67
C VAL A 81 4.76 -3.27 -4.82
N ILE A 82 4.42 -2.88 -6.04
CA ILE A 82 4.66 -3.60 -7.30
C ILE A 82 5.39 -2.63 -8.25
N PRO A 83 6.71 -2.42 -8.10
CA PRO A 83 7.43 -1.38 -8.82
C PRO A 83 7.18 -1.43 -10.34
N PRO A 84 6.88 -0.28 -10.99
CA PRO A 84 6.91 1.10 -10.47
C PRO A 84 5.59 1.57 -9.82
N ASN A 85 4.71 0.65 -9.43
CA ASN A 85 3.38 0.95 -8.93
C ASN A 85 3.20 0.54 -7.46
N VAL A 86 2.16 1.09 -6.84
CA VAL A 86 1.65 0.67 -5.53
C VAL A 86 0.17 0.34 -5.69
N ALA A 87 -0.21 -0.89 -5.38
CA ALA A 87 -1.60 -1.33 -5.36
C ALA A 87 -2.20 -1.14 -3.96
N PHE A 88 -3.45 -0.69 -3.94
CA PHE A 88 -4.24 -0.43 -2.76
C PHE A 88 -5.48 -1.31 -2.78
N SER A 89 -5.76 -1.93 -1.64
CA SER A 89 -7.02 -2.59 -1.35
C SER A 89 -7.75 -1.76 -0.31
N VAL A 90 -8.71 -0.95 -0.78
CA VAL A 90 -9.47 0.00 0.03
C VAL A 90 -10.83 -0.61 0.34
N ARG A 91 -11.34 -0.38 1.55
CA ARG A 91 -12.62 -0.93 2.01
C ARG A 91 -13.62 0.18 2.33
N PRO A 92 -14.27 0.80 1.32
CA PRO A 92 -15.25 1.86 1.53
C PRO A 92 -16.40 1.46 2.45
N ASN A 93 -16.87 0.22 2.32
CA ASN A 93 -18.01 -0.30 3.08
C ASN A 93 -17.72 -1.70 3.62
N PRO A 94 -18.34 -2.10 4.75
CA PRO A 94 -18.28 -3.48 5.20
C PRO A 94 -18.76 -4.45 4.11
N GLY A 95 -17.90 -5.37 3.69
CA GLY A 95 -18.22 -6.37 2.66
C GLY A 95 -17.94 -5.92 1.21
N SER A 96 -17.49 -4.69 1.00
CA SER A 96 -17.10 -4.16 -0.32
C SER A 96 -15.63 -3.73 -0.30
N TRP A 97 -14.88 -4.16 -1.32
CA TRP A 97 -13.48 -3.80 -1.53
C TRP A 97 -13.32 -3.21 -2.92
N GLU A 98 -12.54 -2.14 -2.99
CA GLU A 98 -12.13 -1.52 -4.24
C GLU A 98 -10.62 -1.61 -4.35
N PHE A 99 -10.15 -2.01 -5.53
CA PHE A 99 -8.74 -2.24 -5.80
C PHE A 99 -8.28 -1.26 -6.85
N VAL A 100 -7.21 -0.53 -6.53
CA VAL A 100 -6.61 0.45 -7.43
C VAL A 100 -5.10 0.29 -7.42
N LYS A 101 -4.46 0.63 -8.53
CA LYS A 101 -3.02 0.64 -8.70
C LYS A 101 -2.60 2.05 -9.06
N VAL A 102 -1.59 2.56 -8.37
CA VAL A 102 -1.09 3.91 -8.56
C VAL A 102 0.35 3.88 -9.02
N ASN A 103 0.67 4.62 -10.07
CA ASN A 103 2.05 4.77 -10.53
C ASN A 103 2.83 5.73 -9.63
N SER A 104 4.07 5.38 -9.24
CA SER A 104 4.88 6.24 -8.36
C SER A 104 5.30 7.54 -9.01
N ASP A 105 5.50 7.53 -10.33
CA ASP A 105 6.16 8.60 -11.06
C ASP A 105 5.15 9.62 -11.58
N ASP A 106 3.99 9.18 -12.06
CA ASP A 106 2.97 10.08 -12.62
C ASP A 106 1.72 10.20 -11.75
N LEU A 107 1.60 9.39 -10.69
CA LEU A 107 0.43 9.31 -9.80
C LEU A 107 -0.87 8.98 -10.56
N THR A 108 -0.77 8.32 -11.71
CA THR A 108 -1.93 7.80 -12.44
C THR A 108 -2.57 6.68 -11.64
N VAL A 109 -3.89 6.71 -11.52
CA VAL A 109 -4.67 5.72 -10.79
C VAL A 109 -5.42 4.85 -11.80
N ASP A 110 -5.11 3.56 -11.81
CA ASP A 110 -5.79 2.56 -12.61
C ASP A 110 -6.65 1.68 -11.69
N PRO A 111 -7.97 1.54 -11.92
CA PRO A 111 -8.74 0.51 -11.25
C PRO A 111 -8.25 -0.88 -11.68
N ILE A 112 -8.19 -1.82 -10.74
CA ILE A 112 -7.79 -3.21 -11.01
C ILE A 112 -8.86 -4.17 -10.49
N THR A 113 -8.91 -5.37 -11.06
CA THR A 113 -9.85 -6.39 -10.60
C THR A 113 -9.35 -7.07 -9.33
N THR A 114 -10.26 -7.69 -8.57
CA THR A 114 -9.88 -8.52 -7.41
C THR A 114 -8.90 -9.61 -7.81
N THR A 115 -9.09 -10.24 -8.96
CA THR A 115 -8.20 -11.29 -9.48
C THR A 115 -6.79 -10.75 -9.72
N ASP A 116 -6.65 -9.56 -10.28
CA ASP A 116 -5.33 -8.95 -10.51
C ASP A 116 -4.63 -8.63 -9.20
N TYR A 117 -5.36 -8.04 -8.24
CA TYR A 117 -4.81 -7.77 -6.91
C TYR A 117 -4.35 -9.06 -6.20
N LEU A 118 -5.13 -10.14 -6.30
CA LEU A 118 -4.77 -11.43 -5.71
C LEU A 118 -3.55 -12.04 -6.39
N LYS A 119 -3.44 -11.97 -7.73
CA LYS A 119 -2.22 -12.42 -8.44
C LYS A 119 -0.98 -11.69 -7.94
N PHE A 120 -1.04 -10.37 -7.77
CA PHE A 120 0.09 -9.61 -7.25
C PHE A 120 0.46 -10.06 -5.83
N LYS A 121 -0.53 -10.36 -4.99
CA LYS A 121 -0.31 -10.85 -3.63
C LYS A 121 0.26 -12.28 -3.60
N GLU A 122 -0.05 -13.10 -4.59
CA GLU A 122 0.46 -14.47 -4.73
C GLU A 122 1.87 -14.50 -5.31
N MET A 123 2.21 -13.58 -6.23
CA MET A 123 3.58 -13.40 -6.73
C MET A 123 4.59 -13.18 -5.60
N ASP A 124 4.20 -12.45 -4.55
CA ASP A 124 5.00 -12.27 -3.33
C ASP A 124 5.35 -13.59 -2.62
N TYR A 125 4.45 -14.57 -2.67
CA TYR A 125 4.65 -15.88 -2.07
C TYR A 125 5.54 -16.76 -2.96
N GLU A 126 5.36 -16.73 -4.27
CA GLU A 126 6.11 -17.59 -5.19
C GLU A 126 7.60 -17.21 -5.30
N GLU A 127 7.96 -15.92 -5.25
CA GLU A 127 9.37 -15.49 -5.30
C GLU A 127 10.16 -15.94 -4.05
N ASN A 128 9.51 -16.00 -2.88
CA ASN A 128 10.11 -16.44 -1.61
C ASN A 128 9.90 -17.94 -1.30
N TRP A 129 9.01 -18.63 -2.01
CA TRP A 129 8.75 -20.06 -1.84
C TRP A 129 9.98 -20.96 -2.11
N PRO A 130 10.75 -20.78 -3.21
CA PRO A 130 11.93 -21.61 -3.43
C PRO A 130 13.03 -21.38 -2.38
N ILE A 131 13.08 -20.19 -1.77
CA ILE A 131 14.03 -19.80 -0.70
C ILE A 131 13.62 -20.34 0.68
N ARG A 132 12.36 -20.73 0.87
CA ARG A 132 11.92 -21.36 2.12
C ARG A 132 12.15 -22.87 2.11
N GLN A 133 11.98 -23.54 0.97
CA GLN A 133 12.17 -24.99 0.87
C GLN A 133 13.62 -25.43 1.08
N ASN A 134 14.58 -24.72 0.50
CA ASN A 134 16.02 -24.97 0.67
C ASN A 134 16.52 -24.67 2.09
N LEU A 135 15.98 -23.66 2.78
CA LEU A 135 16.28 -23.42 4.21
C LEU A 135 15.77 -24.55 5.10
N THR A 136 14.58 -25.08 4.85
CA THR A 136 14.05 -26.24 5.61
C THR A 136 14.82 -27.53 5.33
N SER A 137 15.26 -27.73 4.09
CA SER A 137 16.06 -28.92 3.72
C SER A 137 17.48 -28.88 4.26
N SER A 138 18.13 -27.70 4.29
CA SER A 138 19.48 -27.54 4.84
C SER A 138 19.52 -27.70 6.36
N GLN A 139 18.50 -27.22 7.08
CA GLN A 139 18.35 -27.42 8.53
C GLN A 139 18.11 -28.89 8.91
N ASN A 140 17.36 -29.65 8.09
CA ASN A 140 17.15 -31.07 8.32
C ASN A 140 18.40 -31.91 8.04
N SER A 141 19.22 -31.53 7.04
CA SER A 141 20.49 -32.19 6.74
C SER A 141 21.53 -31.99 7.86
N LEU A 142 21.64 -30.78 8.40
CA LEU A 142 22.54 -30.48 9.53
C LEU A 142 22.15 -31.21 10.82
N LYS A 143 20.85 -31.41 11.07
CA LYS A 143 20.37 -32.21 12.21
C LYS A 143 20.62 -33.71 12.04
N SER A 144 20.62 -34.22 10.79
CA SER A 144 20.91 -35.63 10.53
C SER A 144 22.41 -35.97 10.52
N ALA A 145 23.28 -34.98 10.33
CA ALA A 145 24.74 -35.15 10.37
C ALA A 145 25.34 -35.03 11.79
N MET A 146 24.51 -34.70 12.79
CA MET A 146 24.90 -34.50 14.19
C MET A 146 24.36 -35.60 15.13
N VAL A 147 23.88 -36.71 14.56
CA VAL A 147 23.48 -37.94 15.27
C VAL A 147 24.37 -39.09 14.82
#